data_AF-A0AA47HYJ9-F1
#
_entry.id   AF-A0AA47HYJ9-F1
#
_cell.length_a   1.000
_cell.length_b   1.000
_cell.length_c   1.000
_cell.angle_alpha   90.00
_cell.angle_beta   90.00
_cell.angle_gamma   90.00
#
_symmetry.space_group_name_H-M   'P 1'
#
loop_
_entity.id
_entity.type
_entity.pdbx_description
1 polymer ?
#
loop_
_entity_poly.entity_id
_entity_poly.type
_entity_poly.pdbx_seq_one_letter_code
_entity_poly.pdbx_strand_id
1 'polypeptide(L)'
;MPTNKKYFRCAFLGALIALLPFASASADGETINLLTQNFPPFSMADDGKNFAKEDAISGIDADVVAALFKRADVPYAMTLRFPWSRLQKLAEKTPGFAVFSLSRTPEREPKYKWVGPLS
;
A
#
# COMPACT_ATOMS: atom_id res chain seq x y z
N MET A 1 32.70 24.24 67.53
CA MET A 1 31.81 25.29 66.96
C MET A 1 32.47 25.80 65.68
N PRO A 2 31.74 26.01 64.57
CA PRO A 2 30.70 25.16 63.95
C PRO A 2 31.37 24.25 62.87
N THR A 3 31.07 24.07 61.56
CA THR A 3 29.98 24.49 60.65
C THR A 3 29.83 23.56 59.41
N ASN A 4 28.58 23.33 58.98
CA ASN A 4 28.07 23.06 57.61
C ASN A 4 28.74 22.08 56.61
N LYS A 5 28.05 20.93 56.45
CA LYS A 5 27.24 20.53 55.27
C LYS A 5 27.68 20.96 53.85
N LYS A 6 27.66 19.98 52.93
CA LYS A 6 26.79 19.98 51.72
C LYS A 6 26.67 18.56 51.11
N TYR A 7 25.44 18.13 50.82
CA TYR A 7 25.17 16.85 50.15
C TYR A 7 25.44 16.98 48.65
N PHE A 8 26.35 16.18 48.09
CA PHE A 8 26.73 16.31 46.68
C PHE A 8 25.82 15.50 45.73
N ARG A 9 24.62 16.07 45.52
CA ARG A 9 23.84 16.09 44.26
C ARG A 9 23.78 14.80 43.43
N CYS A 10 22.58 14.21 43.35
CA CYS A 10 22.23 13.24 42.31
C CYS A 10 22.53 13.80 40.91
N ALA A 11 23.43 13.15 40.16
CA ALA A 11 23.87 13.62 38.84
C ALA A 11 24.31 12.48 37.88
N PHE A 12 23.81 11.26 38.08
CA PHE A 12 24.19 10.05 37.30
C PHE A 12 22.99 9.39 36.59
N LEU A 13 22.18 10.18 35.88
CA LEU A 13 21.01 9.68 35.11
C LEU A 13 20.78 10.40 33.77
N GLY A 14 21.80 11.10 33.23
CA GLY A 14 21.63 12.02 32.09
C GLY A 14 22.38 11.69 30.79
N ALA A 15 23.19 10.62 30.75
CA ALA A 15 24.27 10.49 29.77
C ALA A 15 24.24 9.21 28.89
N LEU A 16 23.05 8.64 28.62
CA LEU A 16 22.92 7.41 27.81
C LEU A 16 21.75 7.43 26.79
N ILE A 17 21.41 8.61 26.26
CA ILE A 17 20.32 8.77 25.26
C ILE A 17 20.87 9.30 23.91
N ALA A 18 22.13 9.75 23.86
CA ALA A 18 22.71 10.50 22.73
C ALA A 18 23.15 9.64 21.52
N LEU A 19 22.76 8.37 21.43
CA LEU A 19 23.25 7.42 20.41
C LEU A 19 22.16 6.50 19.83
N LEU A 20 20.92 7.00 19.72
CA LEU A 20 19.94 6.42 18.80
C LEU A 20 20.28 6.88 17.37
N PRO A 21 20.65 5.97 16.43
CA PRO A 21 20.81 6.35 15.04
C PRO A 21 19.45 6.76 14.49
N PHE A 22 19.36 8.00 13.99
CA PHE A 22 18.16 8.48 13.31
C PHE A 22 18.06 7.76 11.97
N ALA A 23 17.33 6.64 11.95
CA ALA A 23 17.07 5.88 10.75
C ALA A 23 16.14 6.69 9.84
N SER A 24 16.73 7.51 8.97
CA SER A 24 16.03 8.16 7.86
C SER A 24 15.49 7.08 6.94
N ALA A 25 14.25 6.67 7.17
CA ALA A 25 13.48 5.87 6.23
C ALA A 25 13.31 6.73 4.96
N SER A 26 14.11 6.44 3.93
CA SER A 26 13.94 7.04 2.62
C SER A 26 12.59 6.61 2.07
N ALA A 27 11.64 7.54 2.03
CA ALA A 27 10.31 7.33 1.49
C ALA A 27 10.33 7.36 -0.04
N ASP A 28 11.16 6.50 -0.65
CA ASP A 28 10.98 6.12 -2.04
C ASP A 28 9.58 5.51 -2.16
N GLY A 29 8.75 6.05 -3.07
CA GLY A 29 7.31 5.77 -3.08
C GLY A 29 7.00 4.27 -3.17
N GLU A 30 6.29 3.73 -2.18
CA GLU A 30 5.93 2.31 -2.14
C GLU A 30 5.10 1.96 -3.39
N THR A 31 5.67 1.13 -4.27
CA THR A 31 5.07 0.81 -5.56
C THR A 31 3.86 -0.09 -5.37
N ILE A 32 2.67 0.43 -5.69
CA ILE A 32 1.42 -0.30 -5.49
C ILE A 32 1.21 -1.33 -6.61
N ASN A 33 1.06 -2.59 -6.21
CA ASN A 33 0.81 -3.72 -7.08
C ASN A 33 -0.70 -3.86 -7.29
N LEU A 34 -1.17 -3.43 -8.46
CA LEU A 34 -2.58 -3.40 -8.85
C LEU A 34 -2.99 -4.71 -9.52
N LEU A 35 -4.03 -5.34 -8.99
CA LEU A 35 -4.45 -6.68 -9.37
C LEU A 35 -5.89 -6.67 -9.93
N THR A 36 -6.07 -7.26 -11.11
CA THR A 36 -7.40 -7.42 -11.75
C THR A 36 -7.58 -8.80 -12.40
N GLN A 37 -8.76 -9.06 -12.95
CA GLN A 37 -9.11 -10.26 -13.73
C GLN A 37 -9.72 -9.87 -15.08
N ASN A 38 -9.90 -10.83 -15.98
CA ASN A 38 -10.79 -10.64 -17.13
C ASN A 38 -12.22 -10.42 -16.64
N PHE A 39 -12.74 -9.22 -16.83
CA PHE A 39 -14.11 -8.79 -16.57
C PHE A 39 -14.51 -7.72 -17.61
N PRO A 40 -14.80 -8.12 -18.87
CA PRO A 40 -15.22 -7.18 -19.92
C PRO A 40 -16.47 -6.37 -19.55
N PRO A 41 -16.58 -5.08 -19.92
CA PRO A 41 -15.57 -4.23 -20.57
C PRO A 41 -14.63 -3.49 -19.60
N PHE A 42 -14.65 -3.81 -18.31
CA PHE A 42 -13.97 -3.06 -17.24
C PHE A 42 -12.47 -3.39 -17.10
N SER A 43 -12.08 -4.65 -17.36
CA SER A 43 -10.69 -5.11 -17.36
C SER A 43 -10.52 -6.33 -18.25
N MET A 44 -9.55 -6.33 -19.16
CA MET A 44 -9.32 -7.38 -20.15
C MET A 44 -7.83 -7.48 -20.47
N ALA A 45 -7.37 -8.68 -20.80
CA ALA A 45 -6.12 -8.84 -21.54
C ALA A 45 -6.39 -8.66 -23.03
N ASP A 46 -5.58 -7.87 -23.74
CA ASP A 46 -5.80 -7.59 -25.17
C ASP A 46 -5.70 -8.84 -26.06
N ASP A 47 -4.93 -9.83 -25.63
CA ASP A 47 -4.80 -11.14 -26.28
C ASP A 47 -5.81 -12.20 -25.77
N GLY A 48 -6.76 -11.79 -24.93
CA GLY A 48 -7.80 -12.63 -24.34
C GLY A 48 -7.32 -13.63 -23.28
N LYS A 49 -6.03 -13.64 -22.91
CA LYS A 49 -5.49 -14.63 -21.96
C LYS A 49 -5.83 -14.29 -20.51
N ASN A 50 -5.71 -15.29 -19.63
CA ASN A 50 -5.93 -15.14 -18.19
C ASN A 50 -4.71 -14.59 -17.42
N PHE A 51 -3.81 -13.91 -18.12
CA PHE A 51 -2.65 -13.20 -17.57
C PHE A 51 -2.20 -12.08 -18.54
N ALA A 52 -2.07 -10.86 -18.04
CA ALA A 52 -1.50 -9.71 -18.75
C ALA A 52 -0.86 -8.72 -17.75
N LYS A 53 -0.10 -7.75 -18.27
CA LYS A 53 0.68 -6.78 -17.50
C LYS A 53 0.71 -5.42 -18.19
N GLU A 54 0.70 -4.36 -17.38
CA GLU A 54 0.84 -2.96 -17.81
C GLU A 54 -0.01 -2.66 -19.08
N ASP A 55 0.59 -2.13 -20.14
CA ASP A 55 -0.05 -1.71 -21.41
C ASP A 55 -0.80 -2.82 -22.18
N ALA A 56 -0.71 -4.10 -21.77
CA ALA A 56 -1.49 -5.21 -22.34
C ALA A 56 -2.80 -5.50 -21.59
N ILE A 57 -3.19 -4.60 -20.67
CA ILE A 57 -4.44 -4.62 -19.91
C ILE A 57 -5.26 -3.41 -20.33
N SER A 58 -6.46 -3.64 -20.88
CA SER A 58 -7.38 -2.58 -21.31
C SER A 58 -8.75 -2.68 -20.60
N GLY A 59 -9.51 -1.59 -20.64
CA GLY A 59 -10.89 -1.56 -20.14
C GLY A 59 -11.16 -0.39 -19.19
N ILE A 60 -12.44 -0.09 -18.99
CA ILE A 60 -12.90 1.16 -18.35
C ILE A 60 -12.28 1.38 -16.95
N ASP A 61 -12.25 0.34 -16.10
CA ASP A 61 -11.69 0.46 -14.76
C ASP A 61 -10.15 0.49 -14.79
N ALA A 62 -9.52 -0.23 -15.72
CA ALA A 62 -8.07 -0.22 -15.89
C ALA A 62 -7.57 1.18 -16.31
N ASP A 63 -8.23 1.81 -17.28
CA ASP A 63 -7.94 3.17 -17.75
C ASP A 63 -8.12 4.19 -16.61
N VAL A 64 -9.23 4.11 -15.87
CA VAL A 64 -9.53 4.99 -14.73
C VAL A 64 -8.50 4.82 -13.61
N VAL A 65 -8.10 3.60 -13.27
CA VAL A 65 -7.10 3.33 -12.24
C VAL A 65 -5.70 3.78 -12.68
N ALA A 66 -5.30 3.51 -13.93
CA ALA A 66 -4.03 3.97 -14.49
C ALA A 66 -3.94 5.51 -14.49
N ALA A 67 -5.02 6.20 -14.86
CA ALA A 67 -5.13 7.65 -14.82
C ALA A 67 -5.11 8.21 -13.37
N LEU A 68 -5.76 7.53 -12.42
CA LEU A 68 -5.77 7.89 -11.00
C LEU A 68 -4.35 7.88 -10.41
N PHE A 69 -3.61 6.78 -10.59
CA PHE A 69 -2.25 6.67 -10.07
C PHE A 69 -1.29 7.65 -10.73
N LYS A 70 -1.38 7.81 -12.06
CA LYS A 70 -0.62 8.82 -12.81
C LYS A 70 -0.91 10.25 -12.36
N ARG A 71 -2.13 10.56 -11.94
CA ARG A 71 -2.50 11.89 -11.38
C ARG A 71 -2.05 12.07 -9.93
N ALA A 72 -1.93 10.98 -9.18
CA ALA A 72 -1.48 10.99 -7.78
C ALA A 72 0.05 11.05 -7.63
N ASP A 73 0.80 10.87 -8.72
CA ASP A 73 2.27 10.70 -8.74
C ASP A 73 2.74 9.52 -7.85
N VAL A 74 1.92 8.45 -7.82
CA VAL A 74 2.21 7.23 -7.04
C VAL A 74 2.68 6.13 -8.00
N PRO A 75 3.88 5.54 -7.80
CA PRO A 75 4.35 4.45 -8.63
C PRO A 75 3.48 3.19 -8.46
N TYR A 76 3.26 2.47 -9.56
CA TYR A 76 2.48 1.24 -9.57
C TYR A 76 3.00 0.23 -10.58
N ALA A 77 2.52 -1.01 -10.46
CA ALA A 77 2.61 -2.04 -11.48
C ALA A 77 1.26 -2.78 -11.56
N MET A 78 0.68 -2.91 -12.75
CA MET A 78 -0.62 -3.54 -12.98
C MET A 78 -0.47 -4.95 -13.54
N THR A 79 -1.20 -5.92 -12.97
CA THR A 79 -1.19 -7.31 -13.40
C THR A 79 -2.61 -7.90 -13.36
N LEU A 80 -3.09 -8.29 -14.53
CA LEU A 80 -4.29 -9.11 -14.69
C LEU A 80 -3.91 -10.58 -14.49
N ARG A 81 -4.60 -11.33 -13.63
CA ARG A 81 -4.25 -12.75 -13.38
C ARG A 81 -5.37 -13.60 -12.79
N PHE A 82 -5.59 -14.79 -13.35
CA PHE A 82 -6.46 -15.81 -12.75
C PHE A 82 -5.71 -16.69 -11.72
N PRO A 83 -6.36 -17.21 -10.64
CA PRO A 83 -7.74 -17.00 -10.21
C PRO A 83 -7.94 -15.78 -9.30
N TRP A 84 -9.09 -15.12 -9.43
CA TRP A 84 -9.46 -13.92 -8.67
C TRP A 84 -9.45 -14.10 -7.14
N SER A 85 -9.79 -15.29 -6.66
CA SER A 85 -9.74 -15.64 -5.23
C SER A 85 -8.32 -15.69 -4.66
N ARG A 86 -7.28 -15.77 -5.50
CA ARG A 86 -5.87 -15.60 -5.10
C ARG A 86 -5.52 -14.10 -4.99
N LEU A 87 -6.03 -13.26 -5.88
CA LEU A 87 -5.74 -11.82 -5.90
C LEU A 87 -6.38 -11.09 -4.71
N GLN A 88 -7.67 -11.35 -4.44
CA GLN A 88 -8.33 -10.88 -3.20
C GLN A 88 -7.52 -11.29 -1.95
N LYS A 89 -7.12 -12.57 -1.85
CA LYS A 89 -6.32 -13.08 -0.71
C LYS A 89 -4.90 -12.52 -0.62
N LEU A 90 -4.37 -11.93 -1.69
CA LEU A 90 -3.07 -11.27 -1.70
C LEU A 90 -3.21 -9.84 -1.15
N ALA A 91 -4.17 -9.07 -1.68
CA ALA A 91 -4.52 -7.74 -1.15
C ALA A 91 -5.04 -7.76 0.30
N GLU A 92 -5.79 -8.79 0.72
CA GLU A 92 -6.24 -8.97 2.11
C GLU A 92 -5.08 -9.25 3.10
N LYS A 93 -3.87 -9.58 2.63
CA LYS A 93 -2.78 -10.12 3.47
C LYS A 93 -1.42 -9.47 3.31
N THR A 94 -1.20 -8.67 2.26
CA THR A 94 0.13 -8.17 1.91
C THR A 94 0.05 -6.67 1.63
N PRO A 95 0.74 -5.83 2.43
CA PRO A 95 0.92 -4.41 2.13
C PRO A 95 1.46 -4.18 0.71
N GLY A 96 1.19 -3.02 0.14
CA GLY A 96 1.57 -2.69 -1.24
C GLY A 96 0.76 -3.39 -2.33
N PHE A 97 -0.26 -4.21 -2.01
CA PHE A 97 -1.15 -4.83 -2.99
C PHE A 97 -2.58 -4.30 -2.90
N ALA A 98 -3.20 -4.02 -4.05
CA ALA A 98 -4.59 -3.59 -4.15
C ALA A 98 -5.33 -4.32 -5.29
N VAL A 99 -6.65 -4.43 -5.15
CA VAL A 99 -7.56 -5.02 -6.13
C VAL A 99 -8.60 -3.99 -6.55
N PHE A 100 -8.95 -3.94 -7.83
CA PHE A 100 -10.01 -3.07 -8.36
C PHE A 100 -11.14 -3.89 -9.02
N SER A 101 -12.21 -3.22 -9.46
CA SER A 101 -13.48 -3.86 -9.90
C SER A 101 -14.12 -4.82 -8.86
N LEU A 102 -13.76 -4.70 -7.58
CA LEU A 102 -14.25 -5.56 -6.50
C LEU A 102 -15.58 -5.04 -5.93
N SER A 103 -16.64 -5.85 -6.01
CA SER A 103 -17.95 -5.51 -5.45
C SER A 103 -17.87 -5.27 -3.93
N ARG A 104 -18.24 -4.06 -3.49
CA ARG A 104 -18.34 -3.66 -2.09
C ARG A 104 -19.58 -4.28 -1.45
N THR A 105 -19.37 -5.04 -0.37
CA THR A 105 -20.44 -5.75 0.38
C THR A 105 -20.16 -5.69 1.88
N PRO A 106 -21.16 -5.82 2.78
CA PRO A 106 -20.96 -5.71 4.23
C PRO A 106 -19.88 -6.64 4.81
N GLU A 107 -19.71 -7.83 4.23
CA GLU A 107 -18.74 -8.85 4.63
C GLU A 107 -17.31 -8.54 4.17
N ARG A 108 -17.17 -7.64 3.18
CA ARG A 108 -15.89 -7.11 2.70
C ARG A 108 -15.58 -5.74 3.29
N GLU A 109 -16.58 -4.97 3.70
CA GLU A 109 -16.44 -3.61 4.21
C GLU A 109 -15.27 -3.42 5.20
N PRO A 110 -15.12 -4.23 6.27
CA PRO A 110 -14.02 -4.06 7.24
C PRO A 110 -12.64 -4.55 6.77
N LYS A 111 -12.54 -5.20 5.60
CA LYS A 111 -11.31 -5.87 5.14
C LYS A 111 -10.41 -5.00 4.27
N TYR A 112 -10.96 -4.00 3.59
CA TYR A 112 -10.26 -3.21 2.58
C TYR A 112 -10.26 -1.72 2.94
N LYS A 113 -9.32 -0.97 2.36
CA LYS A 113 -9.44 0.50 2.25
C LYS A 113 -10.07 0.80 0.90
N TRP A 114 -11.33 1.20 0.91
CA TRP A 114 -12.10 1.42 -0.31
C TRP A 114 -11.72 2.72 -1.00
N VAL A 115 -11.37 2.62 -2.28
CA VAL A 115 -11.15 3.75 -3.19
C VAL A 115 -12.17 3.63 -4.31
N GLY A 116 -12.96 4.68 -4.54
CA GLY A 116 -14.07 4.67 -5.49
C GLY A 116 -15.15 5.70 -5.13
N PRO A 117 -16.29 5.72 -5.84
CA PRO A 117 -16.72 4.71 -6.81
C PRO A 117 -15.84 4.62 -8.07
N LEU A 118 -15.69 3.39 -8.57
CA LEU A 118 -15.55 3.12 -10.00
C LEU A 118 -16.99 3.03 -10.57
N SER A 119 -17.17 3.26 -11.87
CA SER A 119 -18.47 3.57 -12.50
C SER A 119 -19.47 2.43 -12.50
#